data_AF-A0A094HUW9-F1
#
_entry.id   AF-A0A094HUW9-F1
#
_cell.length_a   1.000
_cell.length_b   1.000
_cell.length_c   1.000
_cell.angle_alpha   90.00
_cell.angle_beta   90.00
_cell.angle_gamma   90.00
#
_symmetry.space_group_name_H-M   'P 1'
#
loop_
_entity.id
_entity.type
_entity.pdbx_description
1 polymer ?
#
loop_
_entity_poly.entity_id
_entity_poly.type
_entity_poly.pdbx_seq_one_letter_code
_entity_poly.pdbx_strand_id
1 'polypeptide(L)'
;MSSQASSQASSDNDDTCCHICERMNFRDPAWKQYVPSSHCVLCDRPFCNVHQAQKEADGDVCEANHGTYYKVHHHMLPGKVFTSKQERQEELGEDVIARQARQRKESIDWTPEAGEVNRERVNL
;
A
#
# COMPACT_ATOMS: atom_id res chain seq x y z
N MET A 1 -32.82 -27.04 -6.60
CA MET A 1 -32.75 -25.74 -5.89
C MET A 1 -31.29 -25.47 -5.63
N SER A 2 -30.70 -24.60 -6.45
CA SER A 2 -29.26 -24.32 -6.46
C SER A 2 -28.94 -23.29 -5.38
N SER A 3 -28.26 -23.70 -4.31
CA SER A 3 -27.74 -22.77 -3.31
C SER A 3 -26.29 -22.44 -3.68
N GLN A 4 -26.11 -21.27 -4.30
CA GLN A 4 -24.79 -20.63 -4.40
C GLN A 4 -24.47 -20.03 -3.02
N ALA A 5 -23.48 -20.59 -2.33
CA ALA A 5 -22.85 -19.94 -1.20
C ALA A 5 -21.72 -19.05 -1.73
N SER A 6 -21.86 -17.76 -1.44
CA SER A 6 -21.00 -16.67 -1.85
C SER A 6 -19.54 -16.91 -1.49
N SER A 7 -18.68 -16.93 -2.50
CA SER A 7 -17.24 -16.80 -2.33
C SER A 7 -16.92 -15.36 -1.94
N GLN A 8 -16.86 -15.06 -0.64
CA GLN A 8 -16.23 -13.81 -0.18
C GLN A 8 -14.73 -13.94 -0.38
N ALA A 9 -14.22 -13.33 -1.45
CA ALA A 9 -12.81 -13.08 -1.65
C ALA A 9 -12.37 -11.99 -0.66
N SER A 10 -11.80 -12.42 0.46
CA SER A 10 -11.10 -11.56 1.41
C SER A 10 -9.73 -11.19 0.82
N SER A 11 -9.62 -10.01 0.19
CA SER A 11 -8.32 -9.47 -0.26
C SER A 11 -8.18 -7.95 -0.07
N ASP A 12 -9.09 -7.30 0.66
CA ASP A 12 -9.14 -5.83 0.77
C ASP A 12 -8.33 -5.22 1.94
N ASN A 13 -7.69 -6.04 2.79
CA ASN A 13 -7.01 -5.55 4.01
C ASN A 13 -5.50 -5.27 3.84
N ASP A 14 -4.87 -5.62 2.71
CA ASP A 14 -3.41 -5.41 2.57
C ASP A 14 -3.07 -3.93 2.35
N ASP A 15 -4.02 -3.11 1.87
CA ASP A 15 -3.84 -1.68 1.57
C ASP A 15 -4.10 -0.74 2.77
N THR A 16 -4.70 -1.24 3.86
CA THR A 16 -5.19 -0.37 4.95
C THR A 16 -4.22 -0.21 6.11
N CYS A 17 -3.17 -1.05 6.20
CA CYS A 17 -2.25 -1.08 7.32
C CYS A 17 -0.79 -0.94 6.88
N CYS A 18 0.03 -0.25 7.68
CA CYS A 18 1.46 -0.26 7.41
C CYS A 18 2.01 -1.68 7.56
N HIS A 19 2.63 -2.21 6.51
CA HIS A 19 3.10 -3.59 6.51
C HIS A 19 4.20 -3.89 7.55
N ILE A 20 4.92 -2.86 7.99
CA ILE A 20 5.92 -2.97 9.05
C ILE A 20 5.23 -3.02 10.41
N CYS A 21 4.23 -2.15 10.65
CA CYS A 21 3.38 -2.23 11.84
C CYS A 21 2.70 -3.58 11.97
N GLU A 22 2.15 -4.11 10.89
CA GLU A 22 1.51 -5.43 10.86
C GLU A 22 2.51 -6.51 11.28
N ARG A 23 3.72 -6.49 10.71
CA ARG A 23 4.79 -7.42 11.10
C ARG A 23 5.18 -7.30 12.57
N MET A 24 5.23 -6.09 13.11
CA MET A 24 5.52 -5.86 14.53
C MET A 24 4.37 -6.36 15.42
N ASN A 25 3.12 -6.09 15.02
CA ASN A 25 1.92 -6.54 15.70
C ASN A 25 1.82 -8.07 15.77
N PHE A 26 2.29 -8.79 14.75
CA PHE A 26 2.36 -10.26 14.77
C PHE A 26 3.29 -10.78 15.88
N ARG A 27 4.34 -10.02 16.22
CA ARG A 27 5.31 -10.38 17.28
C ARG A 27 4.87 -9.89 18.65
N ASP A 28 4.23 -8.72 18.69
CA ASP A 28 3.70 -8.08 19.89
C ASP A 28 2.30 -7.52 19.60
N PRO A 29 1.21 -8.20 20.01
CA PRO A 29 -0.16 -7.76 19.76
C PRO A 29 -0.52 -6.41 20.38
N ALA A 30 0.27 -5.89 21.32
CA ALA A 30 0.08 -4.56 21.88
C ALA A 30 0.67 -3.45 20.99
N TRP A 31 1.40 -3.82 19.92
CA TRP A 31 2.01 -2.86 19.01
C TRP A 31 0.95 -2.03 18.28
N LYS A 32 1.06 -0.71 18.40
CA LYS A 32 0.15 0.21 17.74
C LYS A 32 0.31 0.14 16.22
N GLN A 33 -0.79 -0.13 15.52
CA GLN A 33 -0.85 -0.03 14.07
C GLN A 33 -1.13 1.41 13.64
N TYR A 34 -0.37 1.89 12.67
CA TYR A 34 -0.53 3.22 12.09
C TYR A 34 -1.12 3.10 10.69
N VAL A 35 -1.97 4.06 10.34
CA VAL A 35 -2.52 4.21 8.99
C VAL A 35 -1.36 4.50 8.03
N PRO A 36 -1.33 3.84 6.86
CA PRO A 36 -0.37 4.16 5.80
C PRO A 36 -0.46 5.62 5.38
N SER A 37 0.69 6.23 5.11
CA SER A 37 0.78 7.55 4.51
C SER A 37 1.32 7.52 3.08
N SER A 38 1.89 6.40 2.65
CA SER A 38 2.53 6.24 1.34
C SER A 38 2.67 4.75 0.97
N HIS A 39 3.00 4.49 -0.29
CA HIS A 39 3.29 3.16 -0.83
C HIS A 39 4.74 3.09 -1.28
N CYS A 40 5.44 2.02 -0.87
CA CYS A 40 6.85 1.89 -1.14
C CYS A 40 7.09 1.60 -2.62
N VAL A 41 7.85 2.44 -3.32
CA VAL A 41 8.15 2.23 -4.74
C VAL A 41 9.02 1.01 -5.00
N LEU A 42 9.75 0.52 -3.99
CA LEU A 42 10.70 -0.60 -4.11
C LEU A 42 10.11 -1.97 -3.73
N CYS A 43 8.99 -2.02 -3.03
CA CYS A 43 8.36 -3.30 -2.66
C CYS A 43 6.84 -3.32 -2.85
N ASP A 44 6.24 -2.22 -3.32
CA ASP A 44 4.81 -2.08 -3.62
C ASP A 44 3.89 -2.30 -2.41
N ARG A 45 4.38 -2.04 -1.18
CA ARG A 45 3.61 -2.21 0.06
C ARG A 45 3.33 -0.87 0.76
N PRO A 46 2.15 -0.70 1.37
CA PRO A 46 1.82 0.49 2.14
C PRO A 46 2.67 0.61 3.41
N PHE A 47 3.03 1.83 3.79
CA PHE A 47 3.76 2.13 5.01
C PHE A 47 3.38 3.48 5.63
N CYS A 48 3.56 3.60 6.95
CA CYS A 48 3.31 4.84 7.68
C CYS A 48 4.59 5.70 7.74
N ASN A 49 4.41 7.00 8.01
CA ASN A 49 5.49 7.97 8.18
C ASN A 49 6.54 7.59 9.23
N VAL A 50 6.15 6.86 10.29
CA VAL A 50 7.09 6.35 11.31
C VAL A 50 8.10 5.37 10.71
N HIS A 51 7.65 4.55 9.76
CA HIS A 51 8.47 3.53 9.11
C HIS A 51 8.93 3.99 7.71
N GLN A 52 9.02 5.29 7.47
CA GLN A 52 9.59 5.88 6.27
C GLN A 52 11.13 5.82 6.33
N ALA A 53 11.77 5.48 5.21
CA ALA A 53 13.22 5.53 5.10
C ALA A 53 13.73 6.98 5.31
N GLN A 54 14.60 7.16 6.30
CA GLN A 54 15.11 8.49 6.67
C GLN A 54 16.09 9.09 5.64
N LYS A 55 16.69 8.24 4.79
CA LYS A 55 17.70 8.65 3.79
C LYS A 55 17.11 9.06 2.45
N GLU A 56 15.83 8.76 2.22
CA GLU A 56 15.17 9.01 0.95
C GLU A 56 14.36 10.31 1.04
N ALA A 57 14.73 11.30 0.23
CA ALA A 57 14.15 12.65 0.30
C ALA A 57 12.66 12.70 -0.05
N ASP A 58 12.20 11.80 -0.93
CA ASP A 58 10.83 11.83 -1.49
C ASP A 58 9.78 11.17 -0.59
N GLY A 59 10.20 10.45 0.46
CA GLY A 59 9.29 9.80 1.42
C GLY A 59 8.38 8.71 0.85
N ASP A 60 8.77 8.11 -0.26
CA ASP A 60 8.07 7.05 -1.01
C ASP A 60 8.73 5.67 -0.85
N VAL A 61 9.68 5.54 0.10
CA VAL A 61 10.39 4.29 0.40
C VAL A 61 10.24 3.99 1.89
N CYS A 62 9.81 2.76 2.21
CA CYS A 62 9.74 2.29 3.59
C CYS A 62 11.14 1.95 4.15
N GLU A 63 11.29 1.88 5.46
CA GLU A 63 12.58 1.57 6.11
C GLU A 63 13.04 0.11 5.96
N ALA A 64 12.27 -0.75 5.29
CA ALA A 64 12.62 -2.15 5.13
C ALA A 64 13.96 -2.32 4.38
N ASN A 65 14.68 -3.40 4.68
CA ASN A 65 15.88 -3.75 3.93
C ASN A 65 15.50 -4.36 2.56
N HIS A 66 15.44 -3.51 1.54
CA HIS A 66 15.08 -3.90 0.17
C HIS A 66 16.08 -4.87 -0.46
N GLY A 67 17.37 -4.82 -0.09
CA GLY A 67 18.36 -5.79 -0.57
C GLY A 67 18.07 -7.22 -0.09
N THR A 68 17.69 -7.38 1.19
CA THR A 68 17.25 -8.68 1.72
C THR A 68 15.88 -9.07 1.16
N TYR A 69 14.95 -8.13 1.09
CA TYR A 69 13.60 -8.39 0.60
C TYR A 69 13.61 -8.85 -0.86
N TYR A 70 14.39 -8.21 -1.72
CA TYR A 70 14.58 -8.60 -3.11
C TYR A 70 15.04 -10.06 -3.23
N LYS A 71 16.09 -10.46 -2.51
CA LYS A 71 16.63 -11.84 -2.57
C LYS A 71 15.56 -12.90 -2.28
N VAL A 72 14.64 -12.61 -1.36
CA VAL A 72 13.58 -13.55 -0.97
C VAL A 72 12.36 -13.47 -1.89
N HIS A 73 12.01 -12.28 -2.40
CA HIS A 73 10.71 -12.06 -3.02
C HIS A 73 10.74 -11.76 -4.53
N HIS A 74 11.88 -11.44 -5.14
CA HIS A 74 11.98 -11.09 -6.57
C HIS A 74 11.43 -12.18 -7.49
N HIS A 75 11.62 -13.47 -7.12
CA HIS A 75 11.12 -14.59 -7.92
C HIS A 75 9.59 -14.80 -7.79
N MET A 76 8.98 -14.32 -6.70
CA MET A 76 7.52 -14.41 -6.48
C MET A 76 6.79 -13.15 -6.97
N LEU A 77 7.48 -12.01 -7.01
CA LEU A 77 6.93 -10.70 -7.37
C LEU A 77 7.79 -10.05 -8.48
N PRO A 78 7.86 -10.67 -9.68
CA PRO A 78 8.71 -10.19 -10.76
C PRO A 78 8.28 -8.78 -11.21
N GLY A 79 9.25 -7.89 -11.39
CA GLY A 79 9.02 -6.50 -11.83
C GLY A 79 8.30 -5.61 -10.82
N LYS A 80 8.12 -6.08 -9.57
CA LYS A 80 7.49 -5.30 -8.48
C LYS A 80 8.44 -4.97 -7.34
N VAL A 81 9.53 -5.72 -7.20
CA VAL A 81 10.49 -5.57 -6.11
C VAL A 81 11.84 -5.17 -6.67
N PHE A 82 12.42 -4.12 -6.10
CA PHE A 82 13.69 -3.53 -6.53
C PHE A 82 14.58 -3.27 -5.32
N THR A 83 15.89 -3.29 -5.51
CA THR A 83 16.85 -2.97 -4.45
C THR A 83 17.07 -1.46 -4.30
N SER A 84 16.88 -0.69 -5.38
CA SER A 84 17.06 0.77 -5.41
C SER A 84 16.12 1.46 -6.42
N LYS A 85 15.95 2.78 -6.28
CA LYS A 85 15.17 3.58 -7.24
C LYS A 85 15.83 3.62 -8.62
N GLN A 86 17.17 3.63 -8.67
CA GLN A 86 17.92 3.63 -9.92
C GLN A 86 17.64 2.36 -10.73
N GLU A 87 17.78 1.19 -10.11
CA GLU A 87 17.48 -0.10 -10.75
C GLU A 87 16.04 -0.13 -11.28
N ARG A 88 15.09 0.32 -10.46
CA ARG A 88 13.69 0.45 -10.86
C ARG A 88 13.49 1.36 -12.08
N GLN A 89 14.21 2.46 -12.16
CA GLN A 89 14.15 3.39 -13.30
C GLN A 89 14.78 2.79 -14.55
N GLU A 90 15.89 2.08 -14.43
CA GLU A 90 16.56 1.39 -15.53
C GLU A 90 15.67 0.26 -16.10
N GLU A 91 14.98 -0.48 -15.24
CA GLU A 91 14.09 -1.58 -15.66
C GLU A 91 12.75 -1.10 -16.23
N LEU A 92 12.10 -0.12 -15.61
CA LEU A 92 10.74 0.29 -15.98
C LEU A 92 10.69 1.49 -16.93
N GLY A 93 11.71 2.34 -16.95
CA GLY A 93 11.68 3.62 -17.64
C GLY A 93 10.87 4.69 -16.91
N GLU A 94 11.22 5.96 -17.13
CA GLU A 94 10.63 7.11 -16.42
C GLU A 94 9.12 7.27 -16.68
N ASP A 95 8.65 6.95 -17.90
CA ASP A 95 7.27 7.09 -18.31
C ASP A 95 6.33 6.10 -17.58
N VAL A 96 6.79 4.86 -17.36
CA VAL A 96 6.06 3.86 -16.57
C VAL A 96 6.02 4.29 -15.11
N ILE A 97 7.15 4.75 -14.57
CA ILE A 97 7.22 5.25 -13.19
C ILE A 97 6.26 6.42 -12.97
N ALA A 98 6.22 7.39 -13.88
CA ALA A 98 5.33 8.54 -13.80
C ALA A 98 3.84 8.15 -13.90
N ARG A 99 3.51 7.09 -14.65
CA ARG A 99 2.14 6.54 -14.69
C ARG A 99 1.77 5.90 -13.37
N GLN A 100 2.64 5.06 -12.80
CA GLN A 100 2.40 4.39 -11.52
C GLN A 100 2.31 5.38 -10.35
N ALA A 101 3.10 6.46 -10.38
CA ALA A 101 3.02 7.52 -9.36
C ALA A 101 1.64 8.21 -9.36
N ARG A 102 1.08 8.47 -10.54
CA ARG A 102 -0.29 9.04 -10.68
C ARG A 102 -1.34 8.09 -10.11
N GLN A 103 -1.29 6.82 -10.49
CA GLN A 103 -2.23 5.79 -10.02
C GLN A 103 -2.18 5.62 -8.49
N ARG A 104 -0.99 5.64 -7.89
CA ARG A 104 -0.84 5.56 -6.43
C ARG A 104 -1.40 6.78 -5.69
N LYS A 105 -1.25 7.97 -6.28
CA LYS A 105 -1.84 9.18 -5.68
C LYS A 105 -3.36 9.10 -5.68
N GLU A 106 -3.95 8.61 -6.78
CA GLU A 106 -5.39 8.41 -6.91
C GLU A 106 -5.94 7.34 -5.95
N SER A 107 -5.17 6.29 -5.66
CA SER A 107 -5.61 5.23 -4.73
C SER A 107 -5.57 5.65 -3.26
N ILE A 108 -4.61 6.47 -2.84
CA ILE A 108 -4.51 6.96 -1.45
C ILE A 108 -5.54 8.08 -1.18
N ASP A 109 -5.85 8.90 -2.18
CA ASP A 109 -6.76 10.05 -2.04
C ASP A 109 -8.25 9.68 -2.14
N TRP A 110 -8.58 8.38 -2.28
CA TRP A 110 -9.98 7.93 -2.28
C TRP A 110 -10.63 8.18 -0.91
N THR A 111 -11.12 9.39 -0.74
CA THR A 111 -12.11 9.76 0.26
C THR A 111 -13.46 9.32 -0.33
N PRO A 112 -14.19 8.38 0.29
CA PRO A 112 -15.59 8.24 -0.06
C PRO A 112 -16.23 9.60 0.23
N GLU A 113 -16.68 10.30 -0.81
CA GLU A 113 -17.54 11.47 -0.64
C GLU A 113 -18.60 11.07 0.38
N ALA A 114 -18.58 11.77 1.52
CA ALA A 114 -19.64 11.68 2.49
C ALA A 114 -20.92 12.08 1.75
N GLY A 115 -21.63 11.07 1.25
CA GLY A 115 -22.93 11.26 0.63
C GLY A 115 -23.79 12.00 1.62
N GLU A 116 -23.99 13.28 1.36
CA GLU A 116 -24.96 14.12 2.02
C GLU A 116 -26.30 13.40 1.96
N VAL A 117 -26.70 12.74 3.04
CA VAL A 117 -28.08 12.31 3.20
C VAL A 117 -28.88 13.58 3.49
N ASN A 118 -29.22 14.27 2.41
CA ASN A 118 -30.34 15.19 2.35
C ASN A 118 -31.59 14.41 2.79
N ARG A 119 -32.02 14.64 4.02
CA ARG A 119 -33.34 14.20 4.51
C ARG A 119 -34.16 15.41 4.91
N GLU A 120 -34.44 16.25 3.93
CA GLU A 120 -35.56 17.15 4.02
C GLU A 120 -36.88 16.35 3.87
N ARG A 121 -37.76 16.55 4.86
CA ARG A 121 -39.22 16.37 4.87
C ARG A 121 -39.85 15.00 4.57
N VAL A 122 -40.57 14.50 5.59
CA VAL A 122 -41.94 14.04 5.38
C VAL A 122 -42.83 14.66 6.46
N ASN A 123 -43.70 15.57 6.04
CA ASN A 123 -44.93 15.90 6.77
C ASN A 123 -45.85 14.69 6.69
N LEU A 124 -46.40 14.26 7.84
CA LEU A 124 -47.80 13.88 8.07
C LEU A 124 -48.01 13.59 9.56
#